data_AF-A0A7Y0XYD0-F1
#
_entry.id   AF-A0A7Y0XYD0-F1
#
_cell.length_a   1.000
_cell.length_b   1.000
_cell.length_c   1.000
_cell.angle_alpha   90.00
_cell.angle_beta   90.00
_cell.angle_gamma   90.00
#
_symmetry.space_group_name_H-M   'P 1'
#
loop_
_entity.id
_entity.type
_entity.pdbx_description
1 polymer ?
#
loop_
_entity_poly.entity_id
_entity_poly.type
_entity_poly.pdbx_seq_one_letter_code
_entity_poly.pdbx_strand_id
1 'polypeptide(L)'
;MAIMTEFLDLIVPITVIEEKYPGGWERCLKDHSTALNARVWFDSYLFRDGAMNHESMKGLLDEWWKLGFECYAEKDGIMCWKDVCVYEGMQGGSGMPCEWLAEDLVTHSVFLKGTGPGDIIGRDWDMLDDWEELSFPRL
;
A
#
# COMPACT_ATOMS: atom_id res chain seq x y z
N MET A 1 -6.22 -11.91 4.41
CA MET A 1 -5.32 -10.98 5.10
C MET A 1 -5.45 -9.65 4.38
N ALA A 2 -5.34 -8.57 5.13
CA ALA A 2 -5.52 -7.22 4.65
C ALA A 2 -4.38 -6.35 5.16
N ILE A 3 -4.11 -5.27 4.44
CA ILE A 3 -3.15 -4.26 4.85
C ILE A 3 -3.90 -2.97 5.14
N MET A 4 -3.61 -2.41 6.30
CA MET A 4 -4.14 -1.11 6.70
C MET A 4 -3.60 -0.01 5.77
N THR A 5 -4.52 0.85 5.34
CA THR A 5 -4.25 2.03 4.52
C THR A 5 -4.10 3.26 5.40
N GLU A 6 -3.28 4.22 4.99
CA GLU A 6 -3.08 5.48 5.72
C GLU A 6 -3.46 6.66 4.80
N PHE A 7 -2.47 7.43 4.31
CA PHE A 7 -2.72 8.62 3.51
C PHE A 7 -2.79 8.30 2.01
N LEU A 8 -1.63 8.08 1.39
CA LEU A 8 -1.51 7.56 0.02
C LEU A 8 -0.69 6.29 0.07
N ASP A 9 -1.21 5.24 -0.56
CA ASP A 9 -0.65 3.90 -0.47
C ASP A 9 -0.38 3.33 -1.85
N LEU A 10 0.88 3.02 -2.12
CA LEU A 10 1.23 2.21 -3.28
C LEU A 10 1.08 0.75 -2.90
N ILE A 11 0.10 0.07 -3.49
CA ILE A 11 -0.19 -1.33 -3.27
C ILE A 11 0.31 -2.14 -4.48
N VAL A 12 1.02 -3.23 -4.21
CA VAL A 12 1.55 -4.13 -5.24
C VAL A 12 1.33 -5.59 -4.83
N PRO A 13 0.78 -6.46 -5.69
CA PRO A 13 0.71 -7.88 -5.39
C PRO A 13 2.11 -8.49 -5.29
N ILE A 14 2.39 -9.24 -4.22
CA ILE A 14 3.70 -9.88 -4.00
C ILE A 14 4.06 -10.80 -5.17
N THR A 15 3.09 -11.51 -5.74
CA THR A 15 3.30 -12.36 -6.91
C THR A 15 3.84 -11.60 -8.13
N VAL A 16 3.44 -10.33 -8.30
CA VAL A 16 3.95 -9.46 -9.37
C VAL A 16 5.36 -8.98 -9.03
N ILE A 17 5.66 -8.73 -7.76
CA ILE A 17 7.03 -8.42 -7.30
C ILE A 17 7.98 -9.60 -7.55
N GLU A 18 7.55 -10.82 -7.23
CA GLU A 18 8.33 -12.03 -7.48
C GLU A 18 8.68 -12.19 -8.97
N GLU A 19 7.74 -11.89 -9.85
CA GLU A 19 7.92 -12.00 -11.30
C GLU A 19 8.80 -10.87 -11.88
N LYS A 20 8.57 -9.63 -11.46
CA LYS A 20 9.08 -8.44 -12.17
C LYS A 20 10.21 -7.71 -11.45
N TYR A 21 10.26 -7.73 -10.12
CA TYR A 21 11.27 -6.99 -9.38
C TYR A 21 12.65 -7.65 -9.56
N PRO A 22 13.71 -6.91 -9.89
CA PRO A 22 15.04 -7.49 -10.03
C PRO A 22 15.52 -8.19 -8.74
N GLY A 23 15.60 -9.51 -8.76
CA GLY A 23 15.91 -10.34 -7.59
C GLY A 23 14.69 -10.77 -6.76
N GLY A 24 13.47 -10.53 -7.26
CA GLY A 24 12.21 -11.00 -6.69
C GLY A 24 11.85 -10.37 -5.35
N TRP A 25 10.91 -11.01 -4.66
CA TRP A 25 10.36 -10.55 -3.38
C TRP A 25 11.42 -10.35 -2.29
N GLU A 26 12.34 -11.30 -2.13
CA GLU A 26 13.40 -11.21 -1.12
C GLU A 26 14.28 -9.97 -1.33
N ARG A 27 14.59 -9.64 -2.59
CA ARG A 27 15.38 -8.45 -2.89
C ARG A 27 14.58 -7.18 -2.64
N CYS A 28 13.30 -7.16 -3.02
CA CYS A 28 12.40 -6.03 -2.75
C CYS A 28 12.36 -5.72 -1.25
N LEU A 29 12.16 -6.73 -0.39
CA LEU A 29 12.17 -6.55 1.07
C LEU A 29 13.50 -6.02 1.60
N LYS A 30 14.62 -6.51 1.06
CA LYS A 30 15.95 -6.04 1.47
C LYS A 30 16.17 -4.58 1.11
N ASP A 31 15.78 -4.18 -0.11
CA ASP A 31 15.92 -2.80 -0.59
C ASP A 31 15.04 -1.83 0.21
N HIS A 32 13.89 -2.30 0.73
CA HIS A 32 12.97 -1.52 1.57
C HIS A 32 13.18 -1.70 3.08
N SER A 33 14.25 -2.41 3.50
CA SER A 33 14.45 -2.83 4.90
C SER A 33 14.43 -1.69 5.92
N THR A 34 14.89 -0.50 5.54
CA THR A 34 14.89 0.69 6.41
C THR A 34 13.51 1.33 6.60
N ALA A 35 12.54 0.97 5.76
CA ALA A 35 11.18 1.51 5.76
C ALA A 35 10.14 0.51 6.30
N LEU A 36 10.54 -0.75 6.53
CA LEU A 36 9.68 -1.80 7.09
C LEU A 36 9.15 -1.40 8.47
N ASN A 37 7.88 -1.72 8.73
CA ASN A 37 7.15 -1.38 9.95
C ASN A 37 7.05 0.14 10.22
N ALA A 38 7.34 0.97 9.21
CA ALA A 38 7.12 2.41 9.26
C ALA A 38 6.12 2.81 8.18
N ARG A 39 6.60 3.01 6.95
CA ARG A 39 5.78 3.30 5.76
C ARG A 39 5.56 2.06 4.88
N VAL A 40 6.44 1.06 5.00
CA VAL A 40 6.30 -0.20 4.27
C VAL A 40 5.72 -1.28 5.18
N TRP A 41 4.64 -1.89 4.72
CA TRP A 41 3.94 -3.02 5.33
C TRP A 41 3.61 -4.06 4.26
N PHE A 42 3.46 -5.32 4.64
CA PHE A 42 3.08 -6.39 3.72
C PHE A 42 2.31 -7.48 4.48
N ASP A 43 1.38 -8.13 3.79
CA ASP A 43 0.72 -9.34 4.27
C ASP A 43 1.17 -10.56 3.44
N SER A 44 0.37 -11.62 3.37
CA SER A 44 0.70 -12.79 2.55
C SER A 44 0.56 -12.56 1.02
N TYR A 45 -0.07 -11.46 0.59
CA TYR A 45 -0.48 -11.25 -0.80
C TYR A 45 -0.06 -9.90 -1.37
N LEU A 46 -0.02 -8.87 -0.55
CA LEU A 46 0.17 -7.48 -0.92
C LEU A 46 1.39 -6.91 -0.22
N PHE A 47 2.04 -6.00 -0.92
CA PHE A 47 3.03 -5.07 -0.41
C PHE A 47 2.43 -3.68 -0.46
N ARG A 48 2.68 -2.87 0.57
CA ARG A 48 2.20 -1.49 0.70
C ARG A 48 3.36 -0.57 1.04
N ASP A 49 3.51 0.52 0.31
CA ASP A 49 4.43 1.60 0.64
C ASP A 49 3.71 2.96 0.70
N GLY A 50 3.77 3.61 1.86
CA GLY A 50 3.05 4.85 2.15
C GLY A 50 3.78 6.11 1.69
N ALA A 51 3.01 7.10 1.22
CA ALA A 51 3.48 8.44 0.87
C ALA A 51 2.63 9.53 1.53
N MET A 52 3.26 10.63 1.95
CA MET A 52 2.58 11.75 2.61
C MET A 52 2.00 12.79 1.64
N ASN A 53 2.35 12.71 0.36
CA ASN A 53 1.88 13.64 -0.67
C ASN A 53 2.01 13.03 -2.08
N HIS A 54 1.33 13.66 -3.03
CA HIS A 54 1.28 13.24 -4.43
C HIS A 54 2.65 13.26 -5.13
N GLU A 55 3.55 14.18 -4.77
CA GLU A 55 4.90 14.24 -5.33
C GLU A 55 5.73 13.02 -4.93
N SER A 56 5.66 12.65 -3.65
CA SER A 56 6.31 11.45 -3.12
C SER A 56 5.71 10.18 -3.75
N MET A 57 4.38 10.12 -3.91
CA MET A 57 3.71 9.01 -4.57
C MET A 57 4.12 8.89 -6.05
N LYS A 58 4.21 10.01 -6.77
CA LYS A 58 4.72 10.03 -8.14
C LYS A 58 6.16 9.50 -8.19
N GLY A 59 7.01 9.90 -7.25
CA GLY A 59 8.38 9.37 -7.14
C GLY A 59 8.39 7.85 -7.00
N LEU A 60 7.51 7.27 -6.19
CA LEU A 60 7.39 5.82 -6.08
C LEU A 60 6.96 5.19 -7.40
N LEU A 61 5.89 5.68 -8.02
CA LEU A 61 5.43 5.17 -9.32
C LEU A 61 6.53 5.23 -10.39
N ASP A 62 7.32 6.30 -10.43
CA ASP A 62 8.44 6.44 -11.35
C ASP A 62 9.54 5.39 -11.09
N GLU A 63 9.84 5.07 -9.82
CA GLU A 63 10.82 4.03 -9.48
C GLU A 63 10.34 2.63 -9.89
N TRP A 64 9.08 2.28 -9.61
CA TRP A 64 8.50 1.01 -10.05
C TRP A 64 8.44 0.91 -11.58
N TRP A 65 8.11 2.01 -12.27
CA TRP A 65 8.16 2.08 -13.73
C TRP A 65 9.56 1.82 -14.29
N LYS A 66 10.61 2.41 -13.70
CA LYS A 66 12.01 2.18 -14.11
C LYS A 66 12.45 0.73 -13.92
N LEU A 67 11.85 0.02 -12.96
CA LEU A 67 12.08 -1.41 -12.75
C LEU A 67 11.33 -2.29 -13.76
N GLY A 68 10.50 -1.71 -14.63
CA GLY A 68 9.76 -2.42 -15.67
C GLY A 68 8.33 -2.79 -15.30
N PHE A 69 7.79 -2.21 -14.22
CA PHE A 69 6.37 -2.37 -13.88
C PHE A 69 5.50 -1.51 -14.79
N GLU A 70 4.44 -2.11 -15.30
CA GLU A 70 3.40 -1.44 -16.06
C GLU A 70 2.34 -0.95 -15.06
N CYS A 71 2.53 0.28 -14.57
CA CYS A 71 1.68 0.79 -13.49
C CYS A 71 0.20 0.87 -13.90
N TYR A 72 -0.09 1.26 -15.14
CA TYR A 72 -1.46 1.41 -15.65
C TYR A 72 -1.60 0.87 -17.08
N ALA A 73 -2.82 0.51 -17.45
CA ALA A 73 -3.18 0.08 -18.79
C ALA A 73 -4.59 0.55 -19.16
N GLU A 74 -4.85 0.71 -20.45
CA GLU A 74 -6.19 0.99 -20.95
C GLU A 74 -6.96 -0.33 -21.15
N LYS A 75 -8.17 -0.42 -20.58
CA LYS A 75 -9.10 -1.54 -20.73
C LYS A 75 -10.47 -0.99 -21.06
N ASP A 76 -11.03 -1.40 -22.20
CA ASP A 76 -12.35 -0.96 -22.68
C ASP A 76 -12.51 0.58 -22.71
N GLY A 77 -11.44 1.30 -23.06
CA GLY A 77 -11.42 2.77 -23.11
C GLY A 77 -11.24 3.47 -21.76
N ILE A 78 -11.00 2.72 -20.67
CA ILE A 78 -10.82 3.24 -19.31
C ILE A 78 -9.38 2.95 -18.86
N MET A 79 -8.72 3.96 -18.30
CA MET A 79 -7.41 3.78 -17.67
C MET A 79 -7.58 3.08 -16.32
N CYS A 80 -6.91 1.94 -16.16
CA CYS A 80 -6.94 1.11 -14.96
C CYS A 80 -5.53 0.92 -14.41
N TRP A 81 -5.44 0.76 -13.10
CA TRP A 81 -4.24 0.23 -12.45
C TRP A 81 -3.99 -1.21 -12.88
N LYS A 82 -2.73 -1.56 -13.16
CA LYS A 82 -2.33 -2.88 -13.66
C LYS A 82 -1.46 -3.61 -12.66
N ASP A 83 -0.15 -3.34 -12.64
CA ASP A 83 0.78 -4.06 -11.75
C ASP A 83 0.78 -3.50 -10.32
N VAL A 84 0.40 -2.24 -10.17
CA VAL A 84 0.34 -1.51 -8.90
C VAL A 84 -0.99 -0.78 -8.81
N CYS A 85 -1.42 -0.43 -7.61
CA CYS A 85 -2.58 0.42 -7.36
C CYS A 85 -2.22 1.53 -6.39
N VAL A 86 -2.63 2.77 -6.66
CA VAL A 86 -2.57 3.85 -5.68
C VAL A 86 -3.92 3.95 -4.98
N TYR A 87 -3.92 3.82 -3.66
CA TYR A 87 -5.09 3.96 -2.83
C TYR A 87 -4.96 5.20 -1.95
N GLU A 88 -6.00 6.04 -1.91
CA GLU A 88 -6.06 7.21 -1.04
C GLU A 88 -7.03 6.95 0.11
N GLY A 89 -6.49 6.70 1.30
CA GLY A 89 -7.28 6.33 2.48
C GLY A 89 -8.19 7.45 2.98
N MET A 90 -7.76 8.70 2.87
CA MET A 90 -8.55 9.86 3.34
C MET A 90 -9.72 10.24 2.42
N GLN A 91 -9.56 10.03 1.10
CA GLN A 91 -10.60 10.35 0.11
C GLN A 91 -11.39 9.11 -0.33
N GLY A 92 -11.05 7.94 0.20
CA GLY A 92 -11.86 6.73 0.11
C GLY A 92 -11.79 6.04 -1.23
N GLY A 93 -10.58 5.77 -1.74
CA GLY A 93 -10.41 4.80 -2.81
C GLY A 93 -9.26 5.07 -3.75
N SER A 94 -9.27 4.31 -4.84
CA SER A 94 -8.29 4.45 -5.91
C SER A 94 -8.78 5.41 -6.99
N GLY A 95 -7.94 6.37 -7.40
CA GLY A 95 -8.25 7.33 -8.46
C GLY A 95 -8.48 6.71 -9.86
N MET A 96 -8.12 5.43 -10.04
CA MET A 96 -8.43 4.62 -11.23
C MET A 96 -8.93 3.23 -10.80
N PRO A 97 -9.72 2.51 -11.62
CA PRO A 97 -10.14 1.16 -11.27
C PRO A 97 -8.96 0.22 -11.06
N CYS A 98 -9.06 -0.64 -10.05
CA CYS A 98 -8.13 -1.73 -9.78
C CYS A 98 -8.91 -3.02 -9.59
N GLU A 99 -8.80 -3.96 -10.55
CA GLU A 99 -9.70 -5.12 -10.59
C GLU A 99 -9.40 -6.18 -9.53
N TRP A 100 -8.15 -6.22 -9.08
CA TRP A 100 -7.62 -7.22 -8.16
C TRP A 100 -7.59 -6.75 -6.70
N LEU A 101 -7.79 -5.46 -6.44
CA LEU A 101 -7.83 -4.91 -5.09
C LEU A 101 -9.28 -4.79 -4.60
N ALA A 102 -9.51 -5.17 -3.35
CA ALA A 102 -10.75 -4.90 -2.64
C ALA A 102 -10.45 -4.05 -1.40
N GLU A 103 -11.42 -3.25 -0.98
CA GLU A 103 -11.32 -2.34 0.16
C GLU A 103 -12.34 -2.71 1.25
N ASP A 104 -11.97 -2.45 2.50
CA ASP A 104 -12.84 -2.44 3.66
C ASP A 104 -12.77 -1.05 4.32
N LEU A 105 -13.83 -0.27 4.12
CA LEU A 105 -13.92 1.10 4.63
C LEU A 105 -14.12 1.16 6.15
N VAL A 106 -14.60 0.08 6.78
CA VAL A 106 -14.81 0.04 8.24
C VAL A 106 -13.47 -0.08 8.94
N THR A 107 -12.58 -0.89 8.37
CA THR A 107 -11.26 -1.18 8.95
C THR A 107 -10.13 -0.38 8.30
N HIS A 108 -10.46 0.53 7.37
CA HIS A 108 -9.51 1.31 6.57
C HIS A 108 -8.39 0.44 6.00
N SER A 109 -8.76 -0.70 5.40
CA SER A 109 -7.80 -1.67 4.89
C SER A 109 -8.11 -2.12 3.47
N VAL A 110 -7.12 -2.70 2.81
CA VAL A 110 -7.26 -3.29 1.48
C VAL A 110 -6.74 -4.72 1.47
N PHE A 111 -7.32 -5.57 0.64
CA PHE A 111 -6.97 -6.97 0.52
C PHE A 111 -7.06 -7.46 -0.93
N LEU A 112 -6.35 -8.55 -1.22
CA LEU A 112 -6.41 -9.17 -2.54
C LEU A 112 -7.82 -9.75 -2.75
N LYS A 113 -8.49 -9.33 -3.82
CA LYS A 113 -9.85 -9.76 -4.13
C LYS A 113 -9.92 -11.29 -4.26
N GLY A 114 -10.86 -11.89 -3.54
CA GLY A 114 -11.06 -13.34 -3.51
C GLY A 114 -10.37 -14.09 -2.37
N THR A 115 -9.51 -13.45 -1.56
CA THR A 115 -8.86 -14.08 -0.40
C THR A 115 -9.56 -13.79 0.94
N GLY A 116 -10.47 -12.80 0.96
CA GLY A 116 -11.13 -12.31 2.17
C GLY A 116 -10.20 -11.47 3.07
N PRO A 117 -10.74 -10.51 3.84
CA PRO A 117 -9.93 -9.55 4.60
C PRO A 117 -9.07 -10.24 5.67
N GLY A 118 -9.58 -11.21 6.44
CA GLY A 118 -8.77 -11.91 7.46
C GLY A 118 -8.10 -10.96 8.46
N ASP A 119 -6.90 -11.30 8.94
CA ASP A 119 -6.12 -10.44 9.84
C ASP A 119 -5.58 -9.20 9.11
N ILE A 120 -5.56 -8.07 9.81
CA ILE A 120 -5.07 -6.78 9.30
C ILE A 120 -3.63 -6.57 9.76
N ILE A 121 -2.75 -6.30 8.79
CA ILE A 121 -1.35 -5.95 9.02
C ILE A 121 -1.18 -4.45 8.80
N GLY A 122 -0.56 -3.77 9.77
CA GLY A 122 -0.34 -2.34 9.71
C GLY A 122 0.20 -1.80 11.02
N ARG A 123 0.33 -0.48 11.09
CA ARG A 123 0.66 0.21 12.33
C ARG A 123 -0.42 -0.04 13.37
N ASP A 124 0.01 -0.41 14.57
CA ASP A 124 -0.85 -0.46 15.73
C ASP A 124 -1.13 0.98 16.20
N TRP A 125 -2.36 1.47 15.94
CA TRP A 125 -2.79 2.79 16.37
C TRP A 125 -3.33 2.78 17.81
N ASP A 126 -3.72 1.62 18.36
CA ASP A 126 -4.22 1.51 19.74
C ASP A 126 -3.09 1.77 20.76
N MET A 127 -1.83 1.66 20.34
CA MET A 127 -0.64 2.04 21.12
C MET A 127 -0.34 3.55 21.13
N LEU A 128 -1.09 4.38 20.40
CA LEU A 128 -0.99 5.85 20.44
C LEU A 128 -1.98 6.50 21.39
N ASP A 129 -3.01 5.80 21.87
CA ASP A 129 -3.89 6.28 22.93
C ASP A 129 -3.12 6.45 24.27
N ASP A 130 -2.04 5.69 24.48
CA ASP A 130 -1.11 5.88 25.61
C ASP A 130 -0.32 7.20 25.53
N TRP A 131 -0.24 7.86 24.37
CA TRP A 131 0.37 9.20 24.23
C TRP A 131 -0.56 10.32 24.66
N GLU A 132 -1.89 10.12 24.63
CA GLU A 132 -2.84 11.09 25.21
C GLU A 132 -2.89 11.00 26.75
N GLU A 133 -2.48 9.88 27.35
CA GLU A 133 -2.30 9.75 28.80
C GLU A 133 -1.03 10.47 29.32
N LEU A 134 -0.07 10.78 28.45
CA LEU A 134 1.06 11.65 28.79
C LEU A 134 0.58 13.11 28.78
N SER A 135 -0.09 13.48 29.87
CA SER A 135 -0.49 14.85 30.18
C SER A 135 0.63 15.85 29.85
N PHE A 136 0.48 16.59 28.76
CA PHE A 136 1.23 17.81 28.54
C PHE A 136 0.96 18.72 29.75
N PRO A 137 1.99 19.21 30.48
CA PRO A 137 1.75 20.16 31.55
C PRO A 137 1.06 21.38 30.93
N ARG A 138 -0.17 21.63 31.36
CA ARG A 138 -0.90 22.84 30.98
C ARG A 138 -0.09 24.03 31.51
N LEU A 139 0.46 24.83 30.60
CA LEU A 139 1.07 26.13 30.90
C LEU A 139 -0.02 27.14 31.27
#